data_AF-A0A7V9Q0P3-F1
#
_entry.id   AF-A0A7V9Q0P3-F1
#
_cell.length_a   1.000
_cell.length_b   1.000
_cell.length_c   1.000
_cell.angle_alpha   90.00
_cell.angle_beta   90.00
_cell.angle_gamma   90.00
#
_symmetry.space_group_name_H-M   'P 1'
#
loop_
_entity.id
_entity.type
_entity.pdbx_description
1 polymer ?
#
loop_
_entity_poly.entity_id
_entity_poly.type
_entity_poly.pdbx_seq_one_letter_code
_entity_poly.pdbx_strand_id
1 'polypeptide(L)'
;MVEPTRDDIDALVGSATPHFAPQLRARVRKLIADLPLDHPVRRYGEEQMELLQRLGLASSRAEDGGLEPRSRIGWDTVPSSAPASDPLPGRE
;
A
#
# COMPACT_ATOMS: atom_id res chain seq x y z
N MET A 1 12.12 -16.71 -21.98
CA MET A 1 11.95 -15.69 -20.92
C MET A 1 12.73 -16.16 -19.71
N VAL A 2 13.30 -15.25 -18.92
CA VAL A 2 13.94 -15.59 -17.64
C VAL A 2 12.87 -16.10 -16.69
N GLU A 3 13.19 -17.15 -15.94
CA GLU A 3 12.31 -17.67 -14.89
C GLU A 3 12.15 -16.61 -13.78
N PRO A 4 10.91 -16.25 -13.41
CA PRO A 4 10.65 -15.27 -12.36
C PRO A 4 11.23 -15.67 -11.01
N THR A 5 11.75 -14.68 -10.29
CA THR A 5 12.27 -14.83 -8.93
C THR A 5 11.33 -14.21 -7.88
N ARG A 6 11.64 -14.43 -6.60
CA ARG A 6 10.93 -13.74 -5.51
C ARG A 6 11.22 -12.24 -5.53
N ASP A 7 12.45 -11.84 -5.88
CA ASP A 7 12.85 -10.44 -5.98
C ASP A 7 12.06 -9.71 -7.08
N ASP A 8 11.73 -10.37 -8.19
CA ASP A 8 10.86 -9.80 -9.23
C ASP A 8 9.44 -9.53 -8.72
N ILE A 9 8.94 -10.41 -7.84
CA ILE A 9 7.66 -10.19 -7.15
C ILE A 9 7.81 -9.02 -6.19
N ASP A 10 8.82 -9.03 -5.32
CA ASP A 10 9.04 -7.99 -4.31
C ASP A 10 9.21 -6.60 -4.93
N ALA A 11 9.85 -6.51 -6.09
CA ALA A 11 9.95 -5.27 -6.87
C ALA A 11 8.59 -4.71 -7.30
N LEU A 12 7.58 -5.56 -7.48
CA LEU A 12 6.20 -5.14 -7.76
C LEU A 12 5.43 -4.76 -6.48
N VAL A 13 5.64 -5.48 -5.38
CA VAL A 13 4.81 -5.33 -4.17
C VAL A 13 5.37 -4.30 -3.17
N GLY A 14 6.69 -4.09 -3.14
CA GLY A 14 7.36 -3.35 -2.07
C GLY A 14 6.93 -1.89 -1.87
N SER A 15 6.36 -1.26 -2.90
CA SER A 15 5.83 0.12 -2.86
C SER A 15 4.30 0.19 -3.04
N ALA A 16 3.59 -0.91 -2.79
CA ALA A 16 2.15 -0.97 -2.99
C ALA A 16 1.39 -0.02 -2.07
N THR A 17 0.53 0.81 -2.66
CA THR A 17 -0.50 1.56 -1.94
C THR A 17 -1.87 0.94 -2.23
N PRO A 18 -2.88 1.13 -1.35
CA PRO A 18 -4.22 0.58 -1.57
C PRO A 18 -4.79 0.81 -2.97
N HIS A 19 -4.68 2.03 -3.48
CA HIS A 19 -5.22 2.40 -4.79
C HIS A 19 -4.61 1.60 -5.95
N PHE A 20 -3.30 1.33 -5.91
CA PHE A 20 -2.61 0.59 -6.97
C PHE A 20 -2.60 -0.92 -6.77
N ALA A 21 -3.02 -1.42 -5.60
CA ALA A 21 -2.96 -2.83 -5.27
C ALA A 21 -3.67 -3.75 -6.29
N PRO A 22 -4.84 -3.39 -6.87
CA PRO A 22 -5.46 -4.19 -7.93
C PRO A 22 -4.59 -4.32 -9.20
N GLN A 23 -3.87 -3.24 -9.56
CA GLN A 23 -3.00 -3.23 -10.75
C GLN A 23 -1.75 -4.08 -10.51
N LEU A 24 -1.13 -3.95 -9.34
CA LEU A 24 0.02 -4.75 -8.94
C LEU A 24 -0.34 -6.24 -8.88
N ARG A 25 -1.53 -6.58 -8.36
CA ARG A 25 -2.03 -7.96 -8.32
C ARG A 25 -2.16 -8.56 -9.72
N ALA A 26 -2.63 -7.79 -10.70
CA ALA A 26 -2.70 -8.24 -12.08
C ALA A 26 -1.31 -8.48 -12.69
N ARG A 27 -0.32 -7.64 -12.34
CA ARG A 27 1.07 -7.80 -12.79
C ARG A 27 1.72 -9.06 -12.18
N VAL A 28 1.53 -9.30 -10.88
CA VAL A 28 2.01 -10.53 -10.21
C VAL A 28 1.37 -11.76 -10.84
N ARG A 29 0.05 -11.75 -11.07
CA ARG A 29 -0.65 -12.86 -11.77
C ARG A 29 -0.02 -13.19 -13.12
N LYS A 30 0.30 -12.16 -13.91
CA LYS A 30 0.93 -12.35 -15.23
C LYS A 30 2.35 -12.92 -15.09
N LEU A 31 3.11 -12.45 -14.09
CA LEU A 31 4.49 -12.89 -13.85
C LEU A 31 4.56 -14.39 -13.54
N ILE A 32 3.61 -14.92 -12.75
CA ILE A 32 3.62 -16.33 -12.31
C ILE A 32 2.80 -17.28 -13.20
N ALA A 33 2.16 -16.78 -14.27
CA ALA A 33 1.14 -17.52 -15.02
C ALA A 33 1.63 -18.85 -15.60
N ASP A 34 2.89 -18.88 -16.04
CA ASP A 34 3.49 -20.03 -16.73
C ASP A 34 4.23 -20.98 -15.78
N LEU A 35 4.25 -20.70 -14.46
CA LEU A 35 4.93 -21.53 -13.47
C LEU A 35 4.08 -22.76 -13.09
N PRO A 36 4.70 -23.94 -12.85
CA PRO A 36 4.01 -25.10 -12.28
C PRO A 36 3.28 -24.79 -10.97
N LEU A 37 2.20 -25.52 -10.69
CA LEU A 37 1.37 -25.30 -9.48
C LEU A 37 2.15 -25.47 -8.17
N ASP A 38 3.12 -26.38 -8.16
CA ASP A 38 3.99 -26.69 -7.03
C ASP A 38 5.23 -25.77 -6.94
N HIS A 39 5.41 -24.87 -7.91
CA HIS A 39 6.58 -24.01 -7.96
C HIS A 39 6.62 -23.03 -6.78
N PRO A 40 7.74 -22.93 -6.04
CA PRO A 40 7.81 -22.10 -4.83
C PRO A 40 7.57 -20.61 -5.10
N VAL A 41 8.02 -20.07 -6.25
CA VAL A 41 7.77 -18.67 -6.62
C VAL A 41 6.30 -18.43 -6.96
N ARG A 42 5.61 -19.42 -7.52
CA ARG A 42 4.17 -19.32 -7.81
C ARG A 42 3.38 -19.18 -6.52
N ARG A 43 3.63 -20.08 -5.55
CA ARG A 43 2.98 -20.02 -4.22
C ARG A 43 3.22 -18.67 -3.55
N TYR A 44 4.46 -18.18 -3.59
CA TYR A 44 4.79 -16.86 -3.06
C TYR A 44 4.02 -15.73 -3.77
N GLY A 45 3.92 -15.77 -5.10
CA GLY A 45 3.14 -14.79 -5.86
C GLY A 45 1.66 -14.83 -5.53
N GLU A 46 1.08 -16.02 -5.32
CA GLU A 46 -0.32 -16.19 -4.90
C GLU A 46 -0.55 -15.59 -3.49
N GLU A 47 0.35 -15.82 -2.54
CA GLU A 47 0.32 -15.20 -1.20
C GLU A 47 0.35 -13.65 -1.29
N GLN A 48 1.23 -13.10 -2.14
CA GLN A 48 1.31 -11.65 -2.36
C GLN A 48 0.05 -11.10 -3.06
N MET A 49 -0.57 -11.86 -3.96
CA MET A 49 -1.83 -11.47 -4.60
C MET A 49 -2.97 -11.36 -3.58
N GLU A 50 -3.03 -12.25 -2.58
CA GLU A 50 -4.01 -12.14 -1.49
C GLU A 50 -3.74 -10.92 -0.60
N LEU A 51 -2.46 -10.64 -0.29
CA LEU A 51 -2.06 -9.44 0.43
C LEU A 51 -2.53 -8.17 -0.31
N LEU A 52 -2.26 -8.09 -1.62
CA LEU A 52 -2.69 -6.97 -2.47
C LEU A 52 -4.22 -6.87 -2.57
N GLN A 53 -4.93 -8.00 -2.56
CA GLN A 53 -6.39 -8.00 -2.54
C GLN A 53 -6.94 -7.38 -1.25
N ARG A 54 -6.36 -7.72 -0.09
CA ARG A 54 -6.74 -7.11 1.20
C ARG A 54 -6.35 -5.63 1.24
N LEU A 55 -5.15 -5.29 0.77
CA LEU A 55 -4.65 -3.92 0.72
C LEU A 55 -5.54 -3.02 -0.15
N GLY A 56 -6.01 -3.52 -1.30
CA GLY A 56 -6.90 -2.76 -2.18
C GLY A 56 -8.29 -2.49 -1.61
N LEU A 57 -8.70 -3.22 -0.57
CA LEU A 57 -9.94 -2.97 0.17
C LEU A 57 -9.72 -2.05 1.38
N ALA A 58 -8.47 -1.83 1.79
CA ALA A 58 -8.14 -0.88 2.83
C ALA A 58 -8.21 0.56 2.29
N SER A 59 -8.58 1.50 3.17
CA SER A 59 -8.48 2.92 2.86
C SER A 59 -7.21 3.50 3.48
N SER A 60 -6.59 4.46 2.78
CA SER A 60 -5.45 5.25 3.28
C SER A 60 -5.83 6.70 3.57
N ARG A 61 -7.12 7.02 3.69
CA ARG A 61 -7.57 8.39 3.94
C ARG A 61 -7.39 8.75 5.41
N ALA A 62 -7.09 10.02 5.69
CA ALA A 62 -6.86 10.51 7.05
C ALA A 62 -8.08 10.33 7.97
N GLU A 63 -9.29 10.35 7.41
CA GLU A 63 -10.55 10.15 8.13
C GLU A 63 -10.74 8.73 8.69
N ASP A 64 -10.04 7.73 8.14
CA ASP A 64 -10.09 6.35 8.61
C ASP A 64 -9.08 6.08 9.75
N GLY A 65 -8.25 7.08 10.08
CA GLY A 65 -7.28 7.06 11.19
C GLY A 65 -7.75 7.84 12.41
N GLY A 66 -7.14 7.58 13.57
CA GLY A 66 -7.36 8.39 14.77
C GLY A 66 -6.73 9.79 14.65
N LEU A 67 -7.24 10.74 15.44
CA LEU A 67 -6.62 12.06 15.55
C LEU A 67 -5.20 11.92 16.12
N GLU A 68 -4.24 12.51 15.42
CA GLU A 68 -2.86 12.54 15.90
C GLU A 68 -2.72 13.51 17.08
N PRO A 69 -2.07 13.10 18.19
CA PRO A 69 -1.96 13.94 19.37
C PRO A 69 -1.03 15.12 19.10
N ARG A 70 -1.45 16.32 19.54
CA ARG A 70 -0.65 17.55 19.39
C ARG A 70 0.68 17.50 20.13
N SER A 71 0.84 16.57 21.08
CA SER A 71 2.09 16.33 21.81
C SER A 71 3.16 15.64 20.98
N ARG A 72 2.92 15.31 19.70
CA ARG A 72 3.96 14.77 18.83
C ARG A 72 5.08 15.79 18.65
N ILE A 73 6.32 15.31 18.79
CA ILE A 73 7.53 16.12 18.68
C ILE A 73 7.52 16.89 17.35
N GLY A 74 7.77 18.20 17.44
CA GLY A 74 7.86 19.08 16.27
C GLY A 74 6.53 19.66 15.80
N TRP A 75 5.38 19.29 16.39
CA TRP A 75 4.09 19.91 16.05
C TRP A 75 4.00 21.38 16.47
N ASP A 76 4.80 21.78 17.47
CA ASP A 76 4.87 23.14 18.03
C ASP A 76 5.46 24.16 17.05
N THR A 77 6.24 23.70 16.07
CA THR A 77 6.94 24.56 15.09
C THR A 77 6.25 24.60 13.73
N VAL A 78 5.22 23.78 13.51
CA VAL A 78 4.50 23.75 12.23
C VAL A 78 3.53 24.95 12.16
N PRO A 79 3.55 25.75 11.08
CA PRO A 79 2.70 26.95 10.95
C PRO A 79 1.18 26.69 11.05
N SER A 80 0.75 25.47 10.74
CA SER A 80 -0.61 25.00 10.96
C SER A 80 -0.60 23.49 11.21
N SER A 81 -1.19 23.09 12.32
CA SER A 81 -1.45 21.69 12.69
C SER A 81 -2.94 21.42 12.89
N ALA A 82 -3.80 22.26 12.29
CA ALA A 82 -5.25 22.10 12.33
C ALA A 82 -5.68 20.86 11.52
N PRO A 83 -6.42 19.90 12.12
CA PRO A 83 -6.93 18.75 11.39
C PRO A 83 -8.07 19.16 10.46
N ALA A 84 -8.38 18.32 9.47
CA ALA A 84 -9.52 18.54 8.58
C ALA A 84 -10.86 18.66 9.34
N SER A 85 -10.98 18.05 10.52
CA SER A 85 -12.16 18.12 11.38
C SER A 85 -12.27 19.41 12.21
N ASP A 86 -11.18 20.19 12.33
CA ASP A 86 -11.14 21.45 13.08
C ASP A 86 -10.21 22.44 12.33
N PRO A 87 -10.65 22.94 11.16
CA PRO A 87 -9.81 23.77 10.31
C PRO A 87 -9.60 25.16 10.92
N LEU A 88 -8.45 25.79 10.63
CA LEU A 88 -8.24 27.19 10.99
C LEU A 88 -9.30 28.08 10.33
N PRO A 89 -9.73 29.17 11.01
CA PRO A 89 -10.61 30.15 10.38
C PRO A 89 -9.95 30.72 9.12
N GLY A 90 -10.77 30.94 8.09
CA GLY A 90 -10.33 31.58 6.85
C GLY A 90 -9.73 32.96 7.15
N ARG A 91 -8.70 33.34 6.40
CA ARG A 91 -8.18 34.71 6.46
C ARG A 91 -9.16 35.62 5.70
N GLU A 92 -9.59 36.70 6.36
CA GLU A 92 -10.33 37.80 5.72
C GLU A 92 -9.46 38.58 4.72
#